data_AF-A0ABD5URM1-F1
#
_entry.id   AF-A0ABD5URM1-F1
#
_cell.length_a   1.000
_cell.length_b   1.000
_cell.length_c   1.000
_cell.angle_alpha   90.00
_cell.angle_beta   90.00
_cell.angle_gamma   90.00
#
_symmetry.space_group_name_H-M   'P 1'
#
loop_
_entity.id
_entity.type
_entity.pdbx_description
1 polymer ?
#
loop_
_entity_poly.entity_id
_entity_poly.type
_entity_poly.pdbx_seq_one_letter_code
_entity_poly.pdbx_strand_id
1 'polypeptide(L)'
;MNRRDYGFTFEGESVFSRIRKDAPQPPESKLEDEFYIFVMGPYTAFDATYVYSDGDQLRSPFIDDPLFKPECHLASDGRGSFEVALEDLCHALRDQFGVHAFLATDIGIPTDTEADDDEGSMSVLDQSVAFAAVSDAVLFIFSEAGLTTGVGSEVGAILGEFHLRRGNPEPIRKPRERFRIFKTEGFSSASVDEIPSTYDVDTIEFETREELIHKTQHFLANIEREDPDQLLPVFNPYS
;
A
#
# COMPACT_ATOMS: atom_id res chain seq x y z
N MET A 1 -11.51 -4.88 -24.87
CA MET A 1 -10.89 -3.71 -24.23
C MET A 1 -10.65 -4.08 -22.77
N ASN A 2 -9.41 -4.06 -22.31
CA ASN A 2 -9.08 -4.38 -20.93
C ASN A 2 -9.73 -3.30 -20.05
N ARG A 3 -10.57 -3.68 -19.08
CA ARG A 3 -11.36 -2.73 -18.25
C ARG A 3 -10.49 -1.78 -17.40
N ARG A 4 -9.18 -2.01 -17.34
CA ARG A 4 -8.20 -1.28 -16.52
C ARG A 4 -7.12 -0.55 -17.31
N ASP A 5 -7.35 -0.29 -18.60
CA ASP A 5 -6.42 0.50 -19.41
C ASP A 5 -6.64 2.00 -19.13
N TYR A 6 -5.97 2.49 -18.09
CA TYR A 6 -6.03 3.90 -17.67
C TYR A 6 -5.01 4.78 -18.41
N GLY A 7 -4.36 4.27 -19.45
CA GLY A 7 -3.35 5.00 -20.24
C GLY A 7 -1.97 5.06 -19.59
N PHE A 8 -1.77 4.44 -18.41
CA PHE A 8 -0.45 4.27 -17.82
C PHE A 8 0.31 3.18 -18.57
N THR A 9 1.45 3.54 -19.15
CA THR A 9 2.31 2.63 -19.91
C THR A 9 3.76 2.79 -19.48
N PHE A 10 4.52 1.71 -19.59
CA PHE A 10 5.96 1.66 -19.40
C PHE A 10 6.54 0.87 -20.57
N GLU A 11 7.48 1.49 -21.31
CA GLU A 11 8.08 0.91 -22.53
C GLU A 11 7.06 0.38 -23.56
N GLY A 12 5.89 1.02 -23.65
CA GLY A 12 4.82 0.63 -24.57
C GLY A 12 3.93 -0.52 -24.08
N GLU A 13 4.21 -1.13 -22.92
CA GLU A 13 3.32 -2.06 -22.23
C GLU A 13 2.45 -1.31 -21.20
N SER A 14 1.18 -1.69 -21.04
CA SER A 14 0.33 -1.09 -19.99
C SER A 14 0.84 -1.49 -18.60
N VAL A 15 0.85 -0.57 -17.65
CA VAL A 15 1.27 -0.85 -16.26
C VAL A 15 0.47 -2.00 -15.64
N PHE A 16 -0.82 -2.12 -15.94
CA PHE A 16 -1.64 -3.23 -15.45
C PHE A 16 -1.17 -4.62 -15.96
N SER A 17 -0.70 -4.71 -17.21
CA SER A 17 -0.16 -5.97 -17.74
C SER A 17 1.11 -6.37 -17.00
N ARG A 18 1.94 -5.39 -16.63
CA ARG A 18 3.12 -5.60 -15.79
C ARG A 18 2.75 -6.08 -14.39
N ILE A 19 1.77 -5.45 -13.74
CA ILE A 19 1.27 -5.88 -12.43
C ILE A 19 0.75 -7.31 -12.48
N ARG A 20 -0.06 -7.67 -13.47
CA ARG A 20 -0.56 -9.05 -13.59
C ARG A 20 0.56 -10.08 -13.76
N LYS A 21 1.67 -9.68 -14.39
CA LYS A 21 2.83 -10.55 -14.61
C LYS A 21 3.70 -10.69 -13.36
N ASP A 22 3.94 -9.57 -12.67
CA ASP A 22 4.97 -9.48 -11.63
C ASP A 22 4.40 -9.62 -10.21
N ALA A 23 3.14 -9.21 -9.98
CA ALA A 23 2.54 -9.25 -8.66
C ALA A 23 2.49 -10.70 -8.10
N PRO A 24 2.87 -10.91 -6.83
CA PRO A 24 2.81 -12.20 -6.18
C PRO A 24 1.41 -12.81 -6.25
N GLN A 25 1.35 -14.09 -6.58
CA GLN A 25 0.10 -14.82 -6.74
C GLN A 25 -0.41 -15.34 -5.39
N PRO A 26 -1.73 -15.31 -5.13
CA PRO A 26 -2.28 -16.01 -3.98
C PRO A 26 -2.08 -17.53 -4.12
N PRO A 27 -1.92 -18.27 -3.00
CA PRO A 27 -1.68 -19.72 -3.02
C PRO A 27 -2.86 -20.50 -3.61
N GLU A 28 -4.09 -20.03 -3.39
CA GLU A 28 -5.31 -20.53 -3.99
C GLU A 28 -6.15 -19.34 -4.47
N SER A 29 -6.67 -19.42 -5.70
CA SER A 29 -7.66 -18.45 -6.17
C SER A 29 -8.98 -18.70 -5.45
N LYS A 30 -9.28 -17.85 -4.47
CA LYS A 30 -10.53 -17.88 -3.70
C LYS A 30 -11.60 -16.94 -4.28
N LEU A 31 -11.32 -16.31 -5.42
CA LEU A 31 -12.18 -15.32 -6.05
C LEU A 31 -12.51 -15.72 -7.49
N GLU A 32 -13.71 -15.38 -7.95
CA GLU A 32 -14.10 -15.58 -9.35
C GLU A 32 -13.29 -14.71 -10.31
N ASP A 33 -12.94 -13.50 -9.88
CA ASP A 33 -12.13 -12.53 -10.62
C ASP A 33 -10.84 -12.19 -9.83
N GLU A 34 -9.75 -11.92 -10.56
CA GLU A 34 -8.51 -11.41 -9.95
C GLU A 34 -8.77 -10.05 -9.28
N PHE A 35 -8.43 -9.96 -7.99
CA PHE A 35 -8.58 -8.75 -7.18
C PHE A 35 -7.22 -8.27 -6.66
N TYR A 36 -6.81 -7.08 -7.05
CA TYR A 36 -5.49 -6.51 -6.80
C TYR A 36 -5.54 -5.46 -5.69
N ILE A 37 -4.66 -5.61 -4.70
CA ILE A 37 -4.51 -4.68 -3.59
C ILE A 37 -3.11 -4.11 -3.62
N PHE A 38 -3.00 -2.81 -3.87
CA PHE A 38 -1.73 -2.11 -3.71
C PHE A 38 -1.57 -1.71 -2.24
N VAL A 39 -0.53 -2.23 -1.59
CA VAL A 39 -0.19 -1.89 -0.21
C VAL A 39 1.00 -0.93 -0.22
N MET A 40 0.80 0.24 0.38
CA MET A 40 1.80 1.28 0.50
C MET A 40 2.06 1.55 1.98
N GLY A 41 3.32 1.56 2.36
CA GLY A 41 3.77 1.79 3.73
C GLY A 41 5.27 2.09 3.75
N PRO A 42 5.85 2.32 4.93
CA PRO A 42 7.27 2.64 5.04
C PRO A 42 8.11 1.42 4.65
N TYR A 43 9.18 1.60 3.87
CA TYR A 43 10.11 0.50 3.53
C TYR A 43 11.29 0.43 4.50
N THR A 44 11.66 1.55 5.10
CA THR A 44 12.73 1.62 6.10
C THR A 44 12.15 1.65 7.51
N ALA A 45 12.65 0.78 8.39
CA ALA A 45 12.29 0.84 9.81
C ALA A 45 12.99 2.03 10.49
N PHE A 46 12.37 2.59 11.52
CA PHE A 46 13.03 3.53 12.41
C PHE A 46 14.11 2.81 13.21
N ASP A 47 15.32 3.38 13.24
CA ASP A 47 16.45 2.85 14.00
C ASP A 47 17.15 4.01 14.73
N ALA A 48 17.12 3.94 16.06
CA ALA A 48 17.65 4.95 16.95
C ALA A 48 19.16 5.17 16.79
N THR A 49 19.92 4.17 16.32
CA THR A 49 21.38 4.27 16.15
C THR A 49 21.79 5.27 15.07
N TYR A 50 20.90 5.58 14.12
CA TYR A 50 21.16 6.62 13.11
C TYR A 50 21.00 8.03 13.64
N VAL A 51 20.11 8.21 14.61
CA VAL A 51 19.74 9.53 15.12
C VAL A 51 20.54 9.87 16.37
N TYR A 52 20.81 8.88 17.21
CA TYR A 52 21.42 9.04 18.51
C TYR A 52 22.75 8.30 18.59
N SER A 53 23.81 9.02 19.00
CA SER A 53 25.17 8.47 19.13
C SER A 53 25.31 7.38 20.18
N ASP A 54 24.34 7.26 21.09
CA ASP A 54 24.21 6.27 22.16
C ASP A 54 23.03 5.33 21.94
N GLY A 55 22.44 5.30 20.74
CA GLY A 55 21.32 4.41 20.40
C GLY A 55 21.66 2.92 20.54
N ASP A 56 22.94 2.56 20.47
CA ASP A 56 23.46 1.20 20.69
C ASP A 56 23.39 0.76 22.15
N GLN A 57 23.19 1.68 23.09
CA GLN A 57 23.03 1.40 24.53
C GLN A 57 21.58 1.08 24.90
N LEU A 58 20.63 1.25 23.98
CA LEU A 58 19.23 0.88 24.18
C LEU A 58 19.07 -0.64 24.22
N ARG A 59 18.02 -1.11 24.92
CA ARG A 59 17.66 -2.54 24.92
C ARG A 59 17.36 -3.06 23.51
N SER A 60 16.76 -2.20 22.68
CA SER A 60 16.55 -2.37 21.25
C SER A 60 16.65 -0.98 20.63
N PRO A 61 17.32 -0.83 19.47
CA PRO A 61 17.32 0.44 18.74
C PRO A 61 16.02 0.67 17.94
N PHE A 62 15.15 -0.34 17.87
CA PHE A 62 13.88 -0.31 17.16
C PHE A 62 12.70 -0.08 18.11
N ILE A 63 11.63 0.52 17.59
CA ILE A 63 10.36 0.70 18.29
C ILE A 63 9.60 -0.63 18.29
N ASP A 64 9.01 -1.00 19.44
CA ASP A 64 8.12 -2.16 19.55
C ASP A 64 6.85 -1.92 18.71
N ASP A 65 6.53 -2.82 17.79
CA ASP A 65 5.46 -2.62 16.81
C ASP A 65 4.74 -3.93 16.44
N PRO A 66 3.42 -3.89 16.18
CA PRO A 66 2.66 -5.08 15.84
C PRO A 66 3.00 -5.70 14.47
N LEU A 67 3.54 -4.91 13.54
CA LEU A 67 3.97 -5.37 12.22
C LEU A 67 5.47 -5.64 12.19
N PHE A 68 6.27 -4.84 12.88
CA PHE A 68 7.73 -4.93 12.81
C PHE A 68 8.36 -5.73 13.97
N LYS A 69 9.12 -6.77 13.62
CA LYS A 69 9.88 -7.61 14.54
C LYS A 69 11.35 -7.61 14.14
N PRO A 70 12.25 -6.96 14.90
CA PRO A 70 13.67 -6.83 14.55
C PRO A 70 14.37 -8.16 14.26
N GLU A 71 13.95 -9.26 14.89
CA GLU A 71 14.55 -10.57 14.69
C GLU A 71 14.21 -11.22 13.33
N CYS A 72 13.13 -10.78 12.69
CA CYS A 72 12.63 -11.32 11.42
C CYS A 72 12.77 -10.31 10.28
N HIS A 73 12.72 -9.02 10.57
CA HIS A 73 12.57 -7.95 9.57
C HIS A 73 13.87 -7.16 9.43
N LEU A 74 14.94 -7.86 9.06
CA LEU A 74 16.23 -7.26 8.75
C LEU A 74 16.51 -7.39 7.25
N ALA A 75 17.03 -6.31 6.67
CA ALA A 75 17.66 -6.33 5.36
C ALA A 75 18.97 -7.15 5.42
N SER A 76 19.50 -7.46 4.24
CA SER A 76 20.73 -8.26 4.08
C SER A 76 21.97 -7.63 4.72
N ASP A 77 21.95 -6.31 4.90
CA ASP A 77 23.01 -5.53 5.56
C ASP A 77 22.82 -5.40 7.09
N GLY A 78 21.78 -6.06 7.64
CA GLY A 78 21.46 -6.06 9.06
C GLY A 78 20.63 -4.87 9.53
N ARG A 79 20.18 -3.98 8.63
CA ARG A 79 19.30 -2.85 8.97
C ARG A 79 17.86 -3.31 9.11
N GLY A 80 17.08 -2.64 9.96
CA GLY A 80 15.64 -2.90 10.03
C GLY A 80 14.94 -2.57 8.70
N SER A 81 14.27 -3.56 8.13
CA SER A 81 13.49 -3.42 6.90
C SER A 81 12.01 -3.52 7.21
N PHE A 82 11.32 -2.39 7.11
CA PHE A 82 9.87 -2.38 7.25
C PHE A 82 9.18 -2.90 6.00
N GLU A 83 9.87 -2.89 4.85
CA GLU A 83 9.42 -3.56 3.63
C GLU A 83 9.15 -5.05 3.87
N VAL A 84 10.05 -5.77 4.55
CA VAL A 84 9.85 -7.20 4.89
C VAL A 84 8.61 -7.38 5.79
N ALA A 85 8.34 -6.44 6.70
CA ALA A 85 7.13 -6.47 7.52
C ALA A 85 5.85 -6.28 6.67
N LEU A 86 5.90 -5.44 5.64
CA LEU A 86 4.81 -5.25 4.68
C LEU A 86 4.66 -6.44 3.72
N GLU A 87 5.76 -7.09 3.33
CA GLU A 87 5.72 -8.34 2.55
C GLU A 87 4.98 -9.43 3.32
N ASP A 88 5.25 -9.55 4.62
CA ASP A 88 4.55 -10.45 5.55
C ASP A 88 3.05 -10.13 5.63
N LEU A 89 2.68 -8.85 5.69
CA LEU A 89 1.28 -8.41 5.63
C LEU A 89 0.64 -8.79 4.29
N CYS A 90 1.28 -8.46 3.17
CA CYS A 90 0.80 -8.81 1.84
C CYS A 90 0.62 -10.33 1.69
N HIS A 91 1.56 -11.13 2.20
CA HIS A 91 1.44 -12.58 2.25
C HIS A 91 0.19 -13.00 3.02
N ALA A 92 -0.02 -12.48 4.23
CA ALA A 92 -1.20 -12.80 5.01
C ALA A 92 -2.52 -12.43 4.28
N LEU A 93 -2.56 -11.28 3.60
CA LEU A 93 -3.71 -10.89 2.78
C LEU A 93 -3.95 -11.86 1.61
N ARG A 94 -2.89 -12.27 0.91
CA ARG A 94 -2.96 -13.26 -0.19
C ARG A 94 -3.48 -14.60 0.31
N ASP A 95 -2.91 -15.11 1.40
CA ASP A 95 -3.29 -16.40 1.98
C ASP A 95 -4.73 -16.38 2.49
N GLN A 96 -5.11 -15.35 3.23
CA GLN A 96 -6.43 -15.30 3.85
C GLN A 96 -7.55 -15.00 2.86
N PHE A 97 -7.33 -14.07 1.91
CA PHE A 97 -8.38 -13.53 1.05
C PHE A 97 -8.30 -13.98 -0.41
N GLY A 98 -7.22 -14.64 -0.85
CA GLY A 98 -7.06 -15.04 -2.25
C GLY A 98 -6.91 -13.86 -3.22
N VAL A 99 -6.49 -12.70 -2.72
CA VAL A 99 -6.24 -11.47 -3.49
C VAL A 99 -4.79 -11.41 -3.97
N HIS A 100 -4.50 -10.56 -4.95
CA HIS A 100 -3.15 -10.18 -5.36
C HIS A 100 -2.71 -8.92 -4.59
N ALA A 101 -2.30 -9.10 -3.32
CA ALA A 101 -1.72 -8.01 -2.55
C ALA A 101 -0.22 -7.87 -2.86
N PHE A 102 0.23 -6.65 -3.18
CA PHE A 102 1.59 -6.37 -3.63
C PHE A 102 2.11 -5.00 -3.15
N LEU A 103 3.44 -4.87 -3.09
CA LEU A 103 4.20 -3.65 -2.85
C LEU A 103 4.70 -3.06 -4.17
N ALA A 104 5.14 -1.80 -4.19
CA ALA A 104 5.69 -1.20 -5.41
C ALA A 104 6.94 -1.96 -5.90
N THR A 105 7.78 -2.42 -4.98
CA THR A 105 9.00 -3.18 -5.24
C THR A 105 8.77 -4.58 -5.80
N ASP A 106 7.55 -5.12 -5.69
CA ASP A 106 7.17 -6.37 -6.35
C ASP A 106 7.09 -6.21 -7.89
N ILE A 107 6.88 -4.98 -8.38
CA ILE A 107 6.64 -4.71 -9.79
C ILE A 107 7.94 -4.24 -10.42
N GLY A 108 8.45 -4.95 -11.43
CA GLY A 108 9.78 -4.66 -11.98
C GLY A 108 9.82 -3.46 -12.94
N ILE A 109 9.22 -2.34 -12.56
CA ILE A 109 9.42 -1.04 -13.20
C ILE A 109 10.49 -0.32 -12.39
N PRO A 110 11.71 -0.12 -12.93
CA PRO A 110 12.77 0.56 -12.21
C PRO A 110 12.39 2.01 -11.89
N THR A 111 12.76 2.46 -10.70
CA THR A 111 12.77 3.89 -10.39
C THR A 111 13.92 4.60 -11.09
N ASP A 112 13.87 5.93 -11.17
CA ASP A 112 14.95 6.75 -11.74
C ASP A 112 16.31 6.52 -11.05
N THR A 113 16.30 6.03 -9.81
CA THR A 113 17.51 5.72 -9.04
C THR A 113 18.02 4.28 -9.22
N GLU A 114 17.17 3.39 -9.71
CA GLU A 114 17.49 1.97 -9.91
C GLU A 114 17.82 1.64 -11.36
N ALA A 115 17.27 2.40 -12.31
CA ALA A 115 17.51 2.20 -13.73
C ALA A 115 18.97 2.43 -14.10
N ASP A 116 19.50 1.53 -14.93
CA ASP A 116 20.77 1.76 -15.62
C ASP A 116 20.62 2.84 -16.71
N ASP A 117 21.74 3.45 -17.16
CA ASP A 117 21.76 4.58 -18.12
C ASP A 117 20.98 4.34 -19.43
N ASP A 118 20.79 3.08 -19.84
CA ASP A 118 20.13 2.66 -21.09
C ASP A 118 18.76 1.99 -20.89
N GLU A 119 18.24 1.95 -19.65
CA GLU A 119 16.93 1.36 -19.31
C GLU A 119 15.85 2.44 -19.12
N GLY A 120 14.59 2.13 -19.43
CA GLY A 120 13.47 2.98 -19.06
C GLY A 120 13.28 3.05 -17.55
N SER A 121 12.84 4.20 -17.04
CA SER A 121 12.48 4.38 -15.63
C SER A 121 11.11 5.03 -15.48
N MET A 122 10.55 4.91 -14.28
CA MET A 122 9.37 5.66 -13.88
C MET A 122 9.61 6.22 -12.48
N SER A 123 9.32 7.51 -12.28
CA SER A 123 9.48 8.12 -10.96
C SER A 123 8.62 7.40 -9.91
N VAL A 124 9.08 7.36 -8.65
CA VAL A 124 8.36 6.69 -7.55
C VAL A 124 6.91 7.18 -7.43
N LEU A 125 6.68 8.48 -7.64
CA LEU A 125 5.36 9.06 -7.59
C LEU A 125 4.48 8.61 -8.77
N ASP A 126 5.03 8.59 -9.99
CA ASP A 126 4.29 8.13 -11.18
C ASP A 126 3.94 6.64 -11.06
N GLN A 127 4.86 5.82 -10.55
CA GLN A 127 4.60 4.41 -10.25
C GLN A 127 3.46 4.27 -9.25
N SER A 128 3.54 5.00 -8.14
CA SER A 128 2.53 4.98 -7.08
C SER A 128 1.15 5.37 -7.59
N VAL A 129 1.05 6.43 -8.41
CA VAL A 129 -0.21 6.85 -9.05
C VAL A 129 -0.72 5.79 -10.02
N ALA A 130 0.16 5.22 -10.86
CA ALA A 130 -0.22 4.21 -11.83
C ALA A 130 -0.71 2.92 -11.15
N PHE A 131 0.01 2.44 -10.13
CA PHE A 131 -0.34 1.25 -9.34
C PHE A 131 -1.64 1.47 -8.58
N ALA A 132 -1.80 2.65 -7.97
CA ALA A 132 -3.07 3.05 -7.37
C ALA A 132 -4.19 3.07 -8.41
N ALA A 133 -3.98 3.55 -9.64
CA ALA A 133 -5.05 3.64 -10.63
C ALA A 133 -5.58 2.28 -11.07
N VAL A 134 -4.71 1.29 -11.25
CA VAL A 134 -5.06 0.01 -11.86
C VAL A 134 -5.41 -1.09 -10.84
N SER A 135 -5.12 -0.87 -9.56
CA SER A 135 -5.49 -1.77 -8.46
C SER A 135 -6.97 -1.64 -8.11
N ASP A 136 -7.56 -2.67 -7.51
CA ASP A 136 -8.98 -2.66 -7.09
C ASP A 136 -9.18 -1.97 -5.74
N ALA A 137 -8.16 -2.02 -4.89
CA ALA A 137 -8.09 -1.30 -3.62
C ALA A 137 -6.67 -0.81 -3.35
N VAL A 138 -6.54 0.23 -2.53
CA VAL A 138 -5.26 0.76 -2.04
C VAL A 138 -5.30 0.83 -0.52
N LEU A 139 -4.29 0.26 0.12
CA LEU A 139 -4.09 0.33 1.56
C LEU A 139 -2.87 1.17 1.87
N PHE A 140 -3.03 2.20 2.69
CA PHE A 140 -1.92 2.96 3.25
C PHE A 140 -1.69 2.51 4.69
N ILE A 141 -0.46 2.11 5.02
CA ILE A 141 -0.07 1.61 6.33
C ILE A 141 0.90 2.61 6.97
N PHE A 142 0.52 3.11 8.13
CA PHE A 142 1.34 3.97 8.97
C PHE A 142 1.68 3.28 10.28
N SER A 143 2.94 3.34 10.67
CA SER A 143 3.47 2.79 11.92
C SER A 143 4.58 3.69 12.43
N GLU A 144 4.67 3.84 13.74
CA GLU A 144 5.77 4.58 14.38
C GLU A 144 7.13 3.90 14.19
N ALA A 145 7.14 2.58 14.00
CA ALA A 145 8.37 1.82 13.75
C ALA A 145 8.87 1.92 12.30
N GLY A 146 8.18 2.65 11.42
CA GLY A 146 8.62 2.93 10.05
C GLY A 146 8.93 4.41 9.81
N LEU A 147 9.83 4.70 8.87
CA LEU A 147 10.08 6.06 8.40
C LEU A 147 8.98 6.50 7.43
N THR A 148 7.98 7.23 7.94
CA THR A 148 6.73 7.52 7.22
C THR A 148 6.74 8.76 6.32
N THR A 149 7.86 9.50 6.24
CA THR A 149 7.93 10.77 5.46
C THR A 149 7.63 10.57 3.97
N GLY A 150 8.13 9.48 3.37
CA GLY A 150 7.85 9.14 1.97
C GLY A 150 6.36 8.87 1.75
N VAL A 151 5.82 7.89 2.47
CA VAL A 151 4.40 7.49 2.43
C VAL A 151 3.46 8.66 2.66
N GLY A 152 3.75 9.51 3.65
CA GLY A 152 2.93 10.68 3.97
C GLY A 152 2.86 11.67 2.80
N SER A 153 3.94 11.80 2.02
CA SER A 153 3.97 12.64 0.83
C SER A 153 3.20 12.01 -0.33
N GLU A 154 3.36 10.70 -0.53
CA GLU A 154 2.70 9.94 -1.60
C GLU A 154 1.19 9.85 -1.41
N VAL A 155 0.70 9.63 -0.19
CA VAL A 155 -0.73 9.61 0.12
C VAL A 155 -1.41 10.90 -0.33
N GLY A 156 -0.85 12.05 0.02
CA GLY A 156 -1.41 13.35 -0.37
C GLY A 156 -1.40 13.55 -1.89
N ALA A 157 -0.35 13.09 -2.57
CA ALA A 157 -0.23 13.19 -4.02
C ALA A 157 -1.22 12.28 -4.75
N ILE A 158 -1.33 11.01 -4.32
CA ILE A 158 -2.28 10.03 -4.87
C ILE A 158 -3.71 10.54 -4.70
N LEU A 159 -4.14 10.82 -3.46
CA LEU A 159 -5.52 11.27 -3.20
C LEU A 159 -5.84 12.58 -3.95
N GLY A 160 -4.84 13.46 -4.11
CA GLY A 160 -4.93 14.67 -4.93
C GLY A 160 -5.12 14.40 -6.42
N GLU A 161 -4.36 13.45 -6.99
CA GLU A 161 -4.44 13.05 -8.40
C GLU A 161 -5.78 12.41 -8.75
N PHE A 162 -6.32 11.61 -7.82
CA PHE A 162 -7.69 11.09 -7.91
C PHE A 162 -8.74 12.16 -7.54
N HIS A 163 -8.38 13.43 -7.43
CA HIS A 163 -9.32 14.53 -7.20
C HIS A 163 -10.23 14.34 -5.97
N LEU A 164 -9.82 13.55 -4.97
CA LEU A 164 -10.66 13.13 -3.85
C LEU A 164 -10.84 14.21 -2.77
N ARG A 165 -10.31 15.43 -2.98
CA ARG A 165 -10.50 16.52 -2.02
C ARG A 165 -11.98 16.82 -1.84
N ARG A 166 -12.41 16.96 -0.59
CA ARG A 166 -13.78 17.29 -0.21
C ARG A 166 -14.22 18.55 -0.96
N GLY A 167 -15.36 18.44 -1.65
CA GLY A 167 -15.94 19.50 -2.47
C GLY A 167 -15.62 19.40 -3.96
N ASN A 168 -14.67 18.55 -4.36
CA ASN A 168 -14.46 18.21 -5.77
C ASN A 168 -15.51 17.19 -6.25
N PRO A 169 -15.87 17.19 -7.55
CA PRO A 169 -16.60 16.09 -8.14
C PRO A 169 -15.72 14.83 -8.12
N GLU A 170 -16.25 13.75 -7.57
CA GLU A 170 -15.55 12.48 -7.44
C GLU A 170 -15.29 11.83 -8.81
N PRO A 171 -14.08 11.32 -9.09
CA PRO A 171 -13.82 10.68 -10.37
C PRO A 171 -14.52 9.33 -10.46
N ILE A 172 -15.00 9.02 -11.66
CA ILE A 172 -15.52 7.68 -12.00
C ILE A 172 -14.41 6.61 -11.94
N ARG A 173 -13.14 7.00 -12.12
CA ARG A 173 -12.02 6.06 -12.34
C ARG A 173 -11.69 5.22 -11.10
N LYS A 174 -11.60 5.85 -9.94
CA LYS A 174 -11.30 5.21 -8.66
C LYS A 174 -11.86 6.05 -7.50
N PRO A 175 -13.05 5.70 -7.00
CA PRO A 175 -13.71 6.50 -5.98
C PRO A 175 -13.08 6.25 -4.59
N ARG A 176 -13.38 7.11 -3.61
CA ARG A 176 -12.71 7.13 -2.31
C ARG A 176 -12.85 5.82 -1.52
N GLU A 177 -13.92 5.07 -1.77
CA GLU A 177 -14.21 3.77 -1.14
C GLU A 177 -13.18 2.70 -1.51
N ARG A 178 -12.36 2.91 -2.55
CA ARG A 178 -11.26 2.02 -2.92
C ARG A 178 -9.96 2.34 -2.18
N PHE A 179 -9.94 3.35 -1.31
CA PHE A 179 -8.79 3.72 -0.51
C PHE A 179 -9.08 3.49 0.98
N ARG A 180 -8.06 3.03 1.71
CA ARG A 180 -8.14 2.96 3.17
C ARG A 180 -6.79 3.29 3.80
N ILE A 181 -6.85 3.98 4.94
CA ILE A 181 -5.66 4.28 5.74
C ILE A 181 -5.76 3.50 7.04
N PHE A 182 -4.71 2.74 7.33
CA PHE A 182 -4.50 2.06 8.59
C PHE A 182 -3.31 2.67 9.30
N LYS A 183 -3.46 2.90 10.60
CA LYS A 183 -2.36 3.37 11.44
C LYS A 183 -2.27 2.57 12.73
N THR A 184 -1.07 2.35 13.26
CA THR A 184 -0.93 1.75 14.58
C THR A 184 -1.56 2.64 15.65
N GLU A 185 -2.09 2.04 16.72
CA GLU A 185 -2.54 2.80 17.88
C GLU A 185 -1.39 3.71 18.38
N GLY A 186 -1.72 4.95 18.73
CA GLY A 186 -0.74 5.95 19.19
C GLY A 186 -0.06 6.75 18.07
N PHE A 187 -0.07 6.26 16.82
CA PHE A 187 0.48 7.01 15.70
C PHE A 187 -0.29 8.32 15.48
N SER A 188 0.43 9.44 15.49
CA SER A 188 -0.10 10.76 15.14
C SER A 188 0.80 11.50 14.18
N SER A 189 0.16 12.09 13.16
CA SER A 189 0.80 12.97 12.20
C SER A 189 -0.27 13.94 11.72
N ALA A 190 -0.02 15.25 11.87
CA ALA A 190 -1.00 16.27 11.52
C ALA A 190 -1.54 16.11 10.09
N SER A 191 -0.67 15.78 9.13
CA SER A 191 -1.08 15.58 7.73
C SER A 191 -1.93 14.33 7.52
N VAL A 192 -1.66 13.25 8.27
CA VAL A 192 -2.44 12.00 8.19
C VAL A 192 -3.77 12.14 8.91
N ASP A 193 -3.77 12.76 10.09
CA ASP A 193 -4.95 12.99 10.92
C ASP A 193 -5.95 13.95 10.25
N GLU A 194 -5.49 14.79 9.31
CA GLU A 194 -6.35 15.66 8.49
C GLU A 194 -6.99 14.96 7.28
N ILE A 195 -6.55 13.76 6.90
CA ILE A 195 -7.03 13.07 5.69
C ILE A 195 -8.55 12.84 5.71
N PRO A 196 -9.17 12.32 6.80
CA PRO A 196 -10.61 12.15 6.82
C PRO A 196 -11.37 13.46 6.57
N SER A 197 -10.87 14.58 7.10
CA SER A 197 -11.51 15.88 6.91
C SER A 197 -11.29 16.46 5.51
N THR A 198 -10.16 16.13 4.88
CA THR A 198 -9.71 16.69 3.60
C THR A 198 -10.18 15.89 2.39
N TYR A 199 -10.22 14.56 2.50
CA TYR A 199 -10.49 13.64 1.40
C TYR A 199 -11.66 12.68 1.66
N ASP A 200 -12.23 12.70 2.87
CA ASP A 200 -13.33 11.80 3.25
C ASP A 200 -12.96 10.30 3.14
N VAL A 201 -11.67 10.01 3.34
CA VAL A 201 -11.12 8.64 3.44
C VAL A 201 -10.85 8.37 4.91
N ASP A 202 -11.54 7.39 5.51
CA ASP A 202 -11.34 7.14 6.94
C ASP A 202 -9.95 6.58 7.24
N THR A 203 -9.46 6.97 8.40
CA THR A 203 -8.25 6.43 9.02
C THR A 203 -8.67 5.49 10.15
N ILE A 204 -8.15 4.27 10.14
CA ILE A 204 -8.54 3.21 11.07
C ILE A 204 -7.31 2.78 11.88
N GLU A 205 -7.45 2.78 13.20
CA GLU A 205 -6.40 2.32 14.12
C GLU A 205 -6.40 0.79 14.26
N PHE A 206 -5.22 0.23 14.48
CA PHE A 206 -5.02 -1.18 14.84
C PHE A 206 -3.91 -1.35 15.88
N GLU A 207 -4.08 -2.32 16.78
CA GLU A 207 -3.14 -2.67 17.84
C GLU A 207 -2.31 -3.92 17.50
N THR A 208 -2.84 -4.78 16.62
CA THR A 208 -2.22 -6.05 16.23
C THR A 208 -2.30 -6.30 14.72
N ARG A 209 -1.40 -7.14 14.19
CA ARG A 209 -1.43 -7.54 12.79
C ARG A 209 -2.72 -8.28 12.45
N GLU A 210 -3.20 -9.13 13.34
CA GLU A 210 -4.44 -9.90 13.16
C GLU A 210 -5.66 -8.98 13.10
N GLU A 211 -5.67 -7.93 13.92
CA GLU A 211 -6.70 -6.89 13.86
C GLU A 211 -6.65 -6.10 12.54
N LEU A 212 -5.47 -5.69 12.08
CA LEU A 212 -5.29 -5.03 10.77
C LEU A 212 -5.88 -5.88 9.64
N ILE A 213 -5.57 -7.17 9.62
CA ILE A 213 -6.09 -8.10 8.62
C ILE A 213 -7.63 -8.19 8.71
N HIS A 214 -8.19 -8.32 9.92
CA HIS A 214 -9.63 -8.34 10.11
C HIS A 214 -10.33 -7.06 9.64
N LYS A 215 -9.76 -5.87 9.94
CA LYS A 215 -10.31 -4.59 9.47
C LYS A 215 -10.16 -4.41 7.97
N THR A 216 -9.09 -4.96 7.38
CA THR A 216 -8.93 -5.03 5.93
C THR A 216 -10.05 -5.87 5.31
N GLN A 217 -10.39 -7.02 5.88
CA GLN A 217 -11.52 -7.83 5.41
C GLN A 217 -12.84 -7.04 5.42
N HIS A 218 -13.11 -6.32 6.51
CA HIS A 218 -14.33 -5.50 6.63
C HIS A 218 -14.34 -4.36 5.61
N PHE A 219 -13.21 -3.70 5.39
CA PHE A 219 -13.05 -2.69 4.35
C PHE A 219 -13.35 -3.25 2.96
N LEU A 220 -12.73 -4.38 2.59
CA LEU A 220 -12.93 -4.99 1.28
C LEU A 220 -14.37 -5.47 1.09
N ALA A 221 -15.03 -6.00 2.13
CA ALA A 221 -16.44 -6.38 2.08
C ALA A 221 -17.38 -5.17 1.90
N ASN A 222 -16.99 -3.97 2.34
CA ASN A 222 -17.80 -2.77 2.11
C ASN A 222 -17.72 -2.24 0.69
N ILE A 223 -16.64 -2.54 -0.05
CA ILE A 223 -16.53 -2.23 -1.48
C ILE A 223 -17.68 -2.86 -2.27
N GLU A 224 -18.24 -3.98 -1.81
CA GLU A 224 -19.40 -4.66 -2.42
C GLU A 224 -20.70 -3.85 -2.39
N ARG A 225 -20.92 -3.07 -1.33
CA ARG A 225 -22.26 -2.54 -1.05
C ARG A 225 -22.62 -1.26 -1.81
N GLU A 226 -21.66 -0.62 -2.48
CA GLU A 226 -21.80 0.79 -2.85
C GLU A 226 -21.88 1.18 -4.34
N ASP A 227 -21.83 0.29 -5.34
CA ASP A 227 -22.36 0.65 -6.68
C ASP A 227 -22.53 -0.52 -7.67
N PRO A 228 -23.75 -0.87 -8.12
CA PRO A 228 -23.98 -1.88 -9.16
C PRO A 228 -23.53 -1.48 -10.58
N ASP A 229 -23.12 -0.22 -10.82
CA ASP A 229 -22.64 0.27 -12.13
C ASP A 229 -21.09 0.38 -12.23
N GLN A 230 -20.33 -0.16 -11.26
CA GLN A 230 -18.88 0.08 -11.15
C GLN A 230 -18.01 -0.64 -12.22
N LEU A 231 -17.02 0.10 -12.73
CA LEU A 231 -16.01 -0.36 -13.70
C LEU A 231 -14.97 -1.31 -13.09
N LEU A 232 -14.79 -1.28 -11.77
CA LEU A 232 -13.81 -2.06 -11.02
C LEU A 232 -14.47 -3.30 -10.37
N PRO A 233 -13.80 -4.47 -10.36
CA PRO A 233 -14.23 -5.63 -9.61
C PRO A 233 -14.62 -5.34 -8.17
N VAL A 234 -15.61 -6.08 -7.70
CA VAL A 234 -16.06 -6.09 -6.31
C VAL A 234 -15.40 -7.28 -5.62
N PHE A 235 -14.93 -7.08 -4.39
CA PHE A 235 -14.42 -8.17 -3.58
C PHE A 235 -15.59 -8.98 -3.01
N ASN A 236 -15.73 -10.24 -3.45
CA ASN A 236 -16.74 -11.17 -2.94
C ASN A 236 -16.07 -12.27 -2.10
N PRO A 237 -16.14 -12.21 -0.76
CA PRO A 237 -15.46 -13.17 0.12
C PRO A 237 -16.06 -14.59 0.11
N TYR A 238 -17.16 -14.82 -0.61
CA TYR A 238 -17.88 -16.10 -0.68
C TYR A 238 -17.81 -16.78 -2.05
N SER A 239 -16.83 -16.39 -2.87
CA SER A 239 -16.56 -16.99 -4.17
C SER A 239 -15.93 -18.37 -4.06
#